data_AF-A0A534SU78-F1
#
_entry.id   AF-A0A534SU78-F1
#
_cell.length_a   1.000
_cell.length_b   1.000
_cell.length_c   1.000
_cell.angle_alpha   90.00
_cell.angle_beta   90.00
_cell.angle_gamma   90.00
#
_symmetry.space_group_name_H-M   'P 1'
#
loop_
_entity.id
_entity.type
_entity.pdbx_description
1 polymer ?
#
loop_
_entity_poly.entity_id
_entity_poly.type
_entity_poly.pdbx_seq_one_letter_code
_entity_poly.pdbx_strand_id
1 'polypeptide(L)'
;MAQSVLTAEQERQPAVLENLSPGTLTRPAFVMNLPFSFSTEEANNPWMEDLPLEKRRVDRRLAMVQFLRVYRYLASGAVVYLVPTPRNCGLQDLVFTANLGVVLEHVPQRDVVVMSNFTSKPRRGETEVGVDFFKAMGYRVYVAPSRFEGDAELKHLQDNVYVGGYGTRSERDTYEWMEKTFGMKVIKVRLSDPYLYHLDCSVFPITRENTLVCT
;
A
#
# COMPACT_ATOMS: atom_id res chain seq x y z
N MET A 1 22.29 -58.07 14.95
CA MET A 1 22.00 -57.21 13.78
C MET A 1 20.50 -56.97 13.73
N ALA A 2 20.03 -55.88 14.33
CA ALA A 2 18.75 -55.22 14.06
C ALA A 2 18.71 -53.98 14.97
N GLN A 3 19.36 -52.90 14.53
CA GLN A 3 19.28 -51.61 15.18
C GLN A 3 17.89 -51.03 14.94
N SER A 4 17.30 -50.51 16.02
CA SER A 4 16.09 -49.72 16.03
C SER A 4 16.23 -48.49 15.13
N VAL A 5 15.33 -48.35 14.16
CA VAL A 5 15.06 -47.05 13.53
C VAL A 5 13.58 -46.76 13.77
N LEU A 6 13.28 -46.33 14.98
CA LEU A 6 12.06 -45.55 15.24
C LEU A 6 12.38 -44.14 14.77
N THR A 7 12.12 -43.85 13.50
CA THR A 7 12.14 -42.48 13.01
C THR A 7 11.04 -41.72 13.71
N ALA A 8 11.44 -40.69 14.45
CA ALA A 8 10.56 -39.71 15.04
C ALA A 8 9.78 -38.97 13.94
N GLU A 9 8.62 -39.51 13.56
CA GLU A 9 7.51 -38.67 13.16
C GLU A 9 7.05 -37.94 14.42
N GLN A 10 7.76 -36.86 14.75
CA GLN A 10 7.20 -35.84 15.62
C GLN A 10 5.92 -35.36 14.95
N GLU A 11 4.79 -35.83 15.48
CA GLU A 11 3.46 -35.29 15.28
C GLU A 11 3.55 -33.77 15.31
N ARG A 12 3.56 -33.13 14.13
CA ARG A 12 3.26 -31.70 14.05
C ARG A 12 1.79 -31.59 14.43
N GLN A 13 1.54 -31.28 15.70
CA GLN A 13 0.25 -30.76 16.12
C GLN A 13 -0.13 -29.66 15.11
N PRO A 14 -1.32 -29.72 14.49
CA PRO A 14 -1.74 -28.65 13.62
C PRO A 14 -1.73 -27.38 14.48
N ALA A 15 -0.91 -26.40 14.10
CA ALA A 15 -0.92 -25.10 14.74
C ALA A 15 -2.38 -24.65 14.72
N VAL A 16 -2.95 -24.46 15.91
CA VAL A 16 -4.32 -24.00 16.05
C VAL A 16 -4.45 -22.74 15.19
N LEU A 17 -5.35 -22.77 14.19
CA LEU A 17 -5.63 -21.66 13.27
C LEU A 17 -6.39 -20.54 13.99
N GLU A 18 -5.94 -20.18 15.19
CA GLU A 18 -6.49 -19.05 15.93
C GLU A 18 -5.89 -17.77 15.36
N ASN A 19 -6.76 -16.89 14.87
CA ASN A 19 -6.46 -15.53 14.39
C ASN A 19 -5.60 -15.43 13.11
N LEU A 20 -5.96 -16.17 12.06
CA LEU A 20 -5.42 -15.91 10.71
C LEU A 20 -5.74 -14.48 10.26
N SER A 21 -4.71 -13.70 9.99
CA SER A 21 -4.79 -12.39 9.34
C SER A 21 -3.90 -12.36 8.09
N PRO A 22 -4.11 -11.42 7.15
CA PRO A 22 -3.23 -11.27 5.98
C PRO A 22 -1.74 -11.16 6.37
N GLY A 23 -1.44 -10.48 7.47
CA GLY A 23 -0.08 -10.29 7.98
C GLY A 23 0.61 -11.55 8.49
N THR A 24 -0.17 -12.57 8.89
CA THR A 24 0.34 -13.86 9.41
C THR A 24 0.50 -14.94 8.35
N LEU A 25 0.10 -14.67 7.10
CA LEU A 25 0.19 -15.64 6.01
C LEU A 25 1.66 -15.85 5.58
N THR A 26 1.96 -17.09 5.17
CA THR A 26 3.25 -17.43 4.54
C THR A 26 3.33 -16.99 3.07
N ARG A 27 2.21 -16.52 2.51
CA ARG A 27 2.10 -15.94 1.16
C ARG A 27 1.77 -14.45 1.28
N PRO A 28 2.20 -13.61 0.31
CA PRO A 28 1.86 -12.20 0.30
C PRO A 28 0.34 -11.97 0.25
N ALA A 29 -0.07 -10.79 0.74
CA ALA A 29 -1.41 -10.28 0.58
C ALA A 29 -1.35 -8.88 -0.05
N PHE A 30 -2.21 -8.63 -1.03
CA PHE A 30 -2.29 -7.37 -1.74
C PHE A 30 -3.68 -6.76 -1.61
N VAL A 31 -3.74 -5.42 -1.68
CA VAL A 31 -4.97 -4.66 -1.75
C VAL A 31 -5.05 -4.01 -3.13
N MET A 32 -6.17 -4.21 -3.83
CA MET A 32 -6.44 -3.59 -5.14
C MET A 32 -7.84 -2.98 -5.15
N ASN A 33 -8.13 -2.07 -6.09
CA ASN A 33 -9.47 -1.53 -6.32
C ASN A 33 -9.82 -1.63 -7.81
N LEU A 34 -11.05 -2.07 -8.12
CA LEU A 34 -11.52 -2.20 -9.50
C LEU A 34 -11.64 -0.81 -10.15
N PRO A 35 -11.32 -0.65 -11.45
CA PRO A 35 -11.33 0.65 -12.12
C PRO A 35 -12.74 1.13 -12.51
N PHE A 36 -13.70 1.02 -11.59
CA PHE A 36 -15.09 1.44 -11.80
C PHE A 36 -15.26 2.97 -11.69
N SER A 37 -14.48 3.64 -10.86
CA SER A 37 -14.46 5.11 -10.77
C SER A 37 -13.27 5.74 -11.52
N PHE A 38 -12.40 4.91 -12.10
CA PHE A 38 -11.15 5.39 -12.71
C PHE A 38 -11.40 6.45 -13.79
N SER A 39 -10.73 7.59 -13.63
CA SER A 39 -10.77 8.73 -14.51
C SER A 39 -9.46 9.53 -14.38
N THR A 40 -9.24 10.45 -15.30
CA THR A 40 -8.10 11.38 -15.32
C THR A 40 -8.57 12.78 -15.73
N GLU A 41 -9.86 13.07 -15.52
CA GLU A 41 -10.51 14.33 -15.86
C GLU A 41 -9.93 15.49 -15.05
N GLU A 42 -9.74 15.29 -13.74
CA GLU A 42 -9.04 16.26 -12.89
C GLU A 42 -7.53 15.95 -12.90
N ALA A 43 -6.72 16.86 -13.49
CA ALA A 43 -5.26 16.76 -13.37
C ALA A 43 -4.84 17.05 -11.93
N ASN A 44 -3.93 16.24 -11.38
CA ASN A 44 -3.42 16.42 -10.02
C ASN A 44 -1.91 16.20 -9.89
N ASN A 45 -1.21 16.08 -11.01
CA ASN A 45 0.24 15.93 -11.08
C ASN A 45 0.76 16.46 -12.43
N PRO A 46 2.06 16.79 -12.53
CA PRO A 46 2.63 17.39 -13.74
C PRO A 46 2.42 16.56 -15.01
N TRP A 47 2.55 15.22 -14.94
CA TRP A 47 2.29 14.34 -16.09
C TRP A 47 0.88 14.50 -16.66
N MET A 48 -0.11 14.75 -15.80
CA MET A 48 -1.47 15.01 -16.25
C MET A 48 -1.66 16.45 -16.75
N GLU A 49 -1.01 17.42 -16.12
CA GLU A 49 -1.11 18.84 -16.49
C GLU A 49 -0.53 19.12 -17.88
N ASP A 50 0.56 18.43 -18.25
CA ASP A 50 1.20 18.56 -19.57
C ASP A 50 0.38 17.94 -20.71
N LEU A 51 -0.62 17.11 -20.39
CA LEU A 51 -1.43 16.42 -21.37
C LEU A 51 -2.79 17.11 -21.57
N PRO A 52 -3.18 17.39 -22.84
CA PRO A 52 -4.53 17.84 -23.14
C PRO A 52 -5.54 16.76 -22.75
N LEU A 53 -6.76 17.17 -22.38
CA LEU A 53 -7.80 16.29 -21.83
C LEU A 53 -8.10 15.10 -22.76
N GLU A 54 -8.09 15.33 -24.06
CA GLU A 54 -8.35 14.34 -25.11
C GLU A 54 -7.32 13.21 -25.08
N LYS A 55 -6.06 13.52 -24.73
CA LYS A 55 -4.98 12.52 -24.61
C LYS A 55 -4.98 11.81 -23.26
N ARG A 56 -5.67 12.34 -22.25
CA ARG A 56 -5.81 11.69 -20.94
C ARG A 56 -6.99 10.74 -20.87
N ARG A 57 -7.97 10.84 -21.76
CA ARG A 57 -9.21 10.06 -21.71
C ARG A 57 -8.95 8.55 -21.55
N VAL A 58 -9.46 8.00 -20.45
CA VAL A 58 -9.36 6.58 -20.12
C VAL A 58 -10.25 5.73 -21.04
N ASP A 59 -9.66 4.75 -21.73
CA ASP A 59 -10.42 3.62 -22.27
C ASP A 59 -10.78 2.66 -21.13
N ARG A 60 -12.02 2.75 -20.65
CA ARG A 60 -12.52 1.97 -19.52
C ARG A 60 -12.50 0.46 -19.78
N ARG A 61 -12.69 0.03 -21.04
CA ARG A 61 -12.64 -1.40 -21.39
C ARG A 61 -11.21 -1.89 -21.32
N LEU A 62 -10.27 -1.13 -21.89
CA LEU A 62 -8.85 -1.46 -21.83
C LEU A 62 -8.32 -1.44 -20.40
N ALA A 63 -8.70 -0.44 -19.59
CA ALA A 63 -8.33 -0.34 -18.17
C ALA A 63 -8.79 -1.58 -17.38
N MET A 64 -10.01 -2.06 -17.62
CA MET A 64 -10.50 -3.31 -17.00
C MET A 64 -9.68 -4.52 -17.44
N VAL A 65 -9.33 -4.64 -18.73
CA VAL A 65 -8.50 -5.74 -19.23
C VAL A 65 -7.10 -5.70 -18.61
N GLN A 66 -6.48 -4.53 -18.51
CA GLN A 66 -5.17 -4.34 -17.90
C GLN A 66 -5.18 -4.65 -16.40
N PHE A 67 -6.20 -4.18 -15.68
CA PHE A 67 -6.42 -4.52 -14.28
C PHE A 67 -6.52 -6.03 -14.08
N LEU A 68 -7.34 -6.72 -14.88
CA LEU A 68 -7.53 -8.16 -14.76
C LEU A 68 -6.25 -8.95 -15.04
N ARG A 69 -5.33 -8.44 -15.88
CA ARG A 69 -4.02 -9.07 -16.10
C ARG A 69 -3.16 -9.02 -14.83
N VAL A 70 -3.07 -7.86 -14.19
CA VAL A 70 -2.32 -7.69 -12.93
C VAL A 70 -2.97 -8.52 -11.81
N TYR A 71 -4.29 -8.42 -11.67
CA TYR A 71 -5.05 -9.20 -10.68
C TYR A 71 -4.80 -10.70 -10.82
N ARG A 72 -4.91 -11.26 -12.04
CA ARG A 72 -4.67 -12.68 -12.30
C ARG A 72 -3.24 -13.10 -11.96
N TYR A 73 -2.26 -12.26 -12.30
CA TYR A 73 -0.86 -12.52 -11.98
C TYR A 73 -0.65 -12.61 -10.47
N LEU A 74 -1.11 -11.61 -9.70
CA LEU A 74 -0.97 -11.59 -8.24
C LEU A 74 -1.76 -12.72 -7.56
N ALA A 75 -3.03 -12.91 -7.96
CA ALA A 75 -3.92 -13.92 -7.38
C ALA A 75 -3.46 -15.36 -7.64
N SER A 76 -2.52 -15.59 -8.57
CA SER A 76 -1.93 -16.92 -8.80
C SER A 76 -1.03 -17.40 -7.63
N GLY A 77 -0.51 -16.48 -6.81
CA GLY A 77 0.46 -16.80 -5.76
C GLY A 77 0.24 -16.10 -4.42
N ALA A 78 -0.73 -15.18 -4.34
CA ALA A 78 -1.00 -14.31 -3.20
C ALA A 78 -2.51 -14.16 -2.96
N VAL A 79 -2.88 -13.70 -1.76
CA VAL A 79 -4.24 -13.28 -1.47
C VAL A 79 -4.44 -11.87 -2.00
N VAL A 80 -5.51 -11.61 -2.73
CA VAL A 80 -5.84 -10.27 -3.23
C VAL A 80 -7.18 -9.84 -2.67
N TYR A 81 -7.15 -8.81 -1.83
CA TYR A 81 -8.36 -8.16 -1.34
C TYR A 81 -8.75 -7.00 -2.26
N LEU A 82 -10.04 -6.92 -2.56
CA LEU A 82 -10.61 -5.86 -3.39
C LEU A 82 -11.33 -4.84 -2.51
N VAL A 83 -10.79 -3.63 -2.43
CA VAL A 83 -11.48 -2.49 -1.84
C VAL A 83 -12.71 -2.18 -2.71
N PRO A 84 -13.91 -2.03 -2.14
CA PRO A 84 -15.08 -1.70 -2.92
C PRO A 84 -14.98 -0.28 -3.49
N THR A 85 -15.36 -0.08 -4.75
CA THR A 85 -15.57 1.26 -5.31
C THR A 85 -16.96 1.74 -4.92
N PRO A 86 -17.10 2.85 -4.16
CA PRO A 86 -18.42 3.37 -3.82
C PRO A 86 -19.21 3.74 -5.08
N ARG A 87 -20.54 3.55 -5.06
CA ARG A 87 -21.38 3.88 -6.22
C ARG A 87 -21.40 5.38 -6.46
N ASN A 88 -21.34 5.78 -7.73
CA ASN A 88 -21.42 7.17 -8.16
C ASN A 88 -20.42 8.10 -7.46
N CYS A 89 -19.26 7.57 -7.04
CA CYS A 89 -18.22 8.40 -6.44
C CYS A 89 -17.37 9.08 -7.52
N GLY A 90 -16.87 10.28 -7.20
CA GLY A 90 -15.88 11.01 -8.01
C GLY A 90 -14.43 10.63 -7.71
N LEU A 91 -14.19 9.50 -7.03
CA LEU A 91 -12.86 9.08 -6.58
C LEU A 91 -12.08 8.46 -7.73
N GLN A 92 -11.54 9.32 -8.60
CA GLN A 92 -10.89 8.91 -9.84
C GLN A 92 -9.62 8.07 -9.62
N ASP A 93 -8.92 8.28 -8.52
CA ASP A 93 -7.60 7.71 -8.23
C ASP A 93 -7.63 6.56 -7.21
N LEU A 94 -8.82 6.13 -6.77
CA LEU A 94 -8.99 5.05 -5.79
C LEU A 94 -8.36 3.71 -6.23
N VAL A 95 -8.14 3.52 -7.54
CA VAL A 95 -7.44 2.37 -8.13
C VAL A 95 -5.98 2.27 -7.67
N PHE A 96 -5.36 3.39 -7.32
CA PHE A 96 -3.98 3.48 -6.85
C PHE A 96 -3.92 3.23 -5.34
N THR A 97 -4.18 1.98 -4.97
CA THR A 97 -4.30 1.54 -3.58
C THR A 97 -3.02 1.62 -2.77
N ALA A 98 -1.85 1.70 -3.42
CA ALA A 98 -0.57 1.98 -2.75
C ALA A 98 -0.61 3.28 -1.94
N ASN A 99 -1.40 4.26 -2.40
CA ASN A 99 -1.55 5.50 -1.67
C ASN A 99 -2.62 5.46 -0.59
N LEU A 100 -3.42 4.40 -0.45
CA LEU A 100 -4.57 4.40 0.46
C LEU A 100 -4.11 4.44 1.92
N GLY A 101 -3.01 3.74 2.22
CA GLY A 101 -2.38 3.70 3.53
C GLY A 101 -1.16 2.78 3.50
N VAL A 102 -0.53 2.59 4.66
CA VAL A 102 0.62 1.70 4.84
C VAL A 102 0.38 0.77 6.02
N VAL A 103 0.60 -0.53 5.82
CA VAL A 103 0.60 -1.52 6.91
C VAL A 103 2.00 -1.56 7.53
N LEU A 104 2.07 -1.51 8.86
CA LEU A 104 3.36 -1.44 9.56
C LEU A 104 3.97 -2.84 9.73
N GLU A 105 4.86 -3.20 8.80
CA GLU A 105 5.61 -4.48 8.76
C GLU A 105 6.29 -4.88 10.09
N HIS A 106 6.80 -3.91 10.84
CA HIS A 106 7.54 -4.13 12.08
C HIS A 106 6.65 -4.45 13.30
N VAL A 107 5.33 -4.23 13.19
CA VAL A 107 4.40 -4.59 14.25
C VAL A 107 4.19 -6.12 14.21
N PRO A 108 4.38 -6.87 15.31
CA PRO A 108 4.40 -8.34 15.28
C PRO A 108 3.17 -9.00 14.64
N GLN A 109 1.97 -8.46 14.88
CA GLN A 109 0.71 -8.97 14.32
C GLN A 109 0.41 -8.43 12.91
N ARG A 110 1.15 -7.41 12.46
CA ARG A 110 0.95 -6.68 11.19
C ARG A 110 -0.50 -6.26 10.97
N ASP A 111 -1.13 -5.84 12.05
CA ASP A 111 -2.54 -5.46 12.16
C ASP A 111 -2.71 -3.94 12.31
N VAL A 112 -1.63 -3.16 12.20
CA VAL A 112 -1.67 -1.69 12.25
C VAL A 112 -1.54 -1.13 10.85
N VAL A 113 -2.49 -0.27 10.49
CA VAL A 113 -2.46 0.48 9.24
C VAL A 113 -2.54 1.98 9.53
N VAL A 114 -1.70 2.75 8.86
CA VAL A 114 -1.80 4.22 8.83
C VAL A 114 -2.39 4.62 7.49
N MET A 115 -3.60 5.16 7.54
CA MET A 115 -4.35 5.66 6.40
C MET A 115 -3.84 7.04 6.00
N SER A 116 -3.93 7.28 4.70
CA SER A 116 -3.54 8.54 4.08
C SER A 116 -4.44 9.69 4.47
N ASN A 117 -3.85 10.88 4.46
CA ASN A 117 -4.53 12.14 4.64
C ASN A 117 -4.33 12.96 3.35
N PHE A 118 -5.22 12.72 2.39
CA PHE A 118 -5.16 13.31 1.07
C PHE A 118 -5.58 14.78 1.09
N THR A 119 -4.77 15.65 0.47
CA THR A 119 -5.16 17.04 0.25
C THR A 119 -5.53 17.36 -1.19
N SER A 120 -5.09 16.52 -2.14
CA SER A 120 -5.45 16.63 -3.55
C SER A 120 -6.95 16.43 -3.72
N LYS A 121 -7.60 17.37 -4.43
CA LYS A 121 -9.06 17.41 -4.59
C LYS A 121 -9.68 16.07 -5.05
N PRO A 122 -9.18 15.38 -6.11
CA PRO A 122 -9.77 14.12 -6.59
C PRO A 122 -9.69 12.96 -5.61
N ARG A 123 -8.83 13.06 -4.58
CA ARG A 123 -8.57 11.98 -3.62
C ARG A 123 -9.22 12.19 -2.26
N ARG A 124 -9.83 13.36 -2.04
CA ARG A 124 -10.62 13.61 -0.83
C ARG A 124 -11.82 12.67 -0.80
N GLY A 125 -11.95 11.88 0.26
CA GLY A 125 -12.96 10.83 0.36
C GLY A 125 -12.41 9.40 0.21
N GLU A 126 -11.18 9.22 -0.30
CA GLU A 126 -10.57 7.89 -0.38
C GLU A 126 -10.19 7.34 1.00
N THR A 127 -9.78 8.22 1.93
CA THR A 127 -9.40 7.85 3.28
C THR A 127 -10.50 7.06 3.99
N GLU A 128 -11.76 7.52 3.91
CA GLU A 128 -12.91 6.89 4.53
C GLU A 128 -13.16 5.48 3.97
N VAL A 129 -13.04 5.31 2.65
CA VAL A 129 -13.17 4.00 2.00
C VAL A 129 -12.14 3.01 2.55
N GLY A 130 -10.89 3.46 2.69
CA GLY A 130 -9.83 2.63 3.25
C GLY A 130 -10.02 2.35 4.75
N VAL A 131 -10.45 3.35 5.53
CA VAL A 131 -10.72 3.20 6.97
C VAL A 131 -11.77 2.11 7.20
N ASP A 132 -12.89 2.17 6.48
CA ASP A 132 -13.97 1.20 6.63
C ASP A 132 -13.53 -0.20 6.20
N PHE A 133 -12.79 -0.29 5.09
CA PHE A 133 -12.26 -1.54 4.58
C PHE A 133 -11.29 -2.22 5.56
N PHE A 134 -10.29 -1.51 6.07
CA PHE A 134 -9.31 -2.09 7.00
C PHE A 134 -9.92 -2.40 8.38
N LYS A 135 -10.87 -1.58 8.86
CA LYS A 135 -11.64 -1.90 10.08
C LYS A 135 -12.43 -3.19 9.92
N ALA A 136 -13.07 -3.40 8.76
CA ALA A 136 -13.81 -4.64 8.48
C ALA A 136 -12.90 -5.88 8.47
N MET A 137 -11.61 -5.72 8.17
CA MET A 137 -10.61 -6.79 8.26
C MET A 137 -9.98 -6.93 9.67
N GLY A 138 -10.43 -6.13 10.66
CA GLY A 138 -9.94 -6.20 12.04
C GLY A 138 -8.63 -5.45 12.30
N TYR A 139 -8.18 -4.58 11.40
CA TYR A 139 -6.97 -3.78 11.62
C TYR A 139 -7.21 -2.66 12.63
N ARG A 140 -6.16 -2.32 13.38
CA ARG A 140 -6.03 -1.07 14.15
C ARG A 140 -5.70 0.06 13.18
N VAL A 141 -6.72 0.83 12.85
CA VAL A 141 -6.64 1.89 11.84
C VAL A 141 -6.34 3.24 12.49
N TYR A 142 -5.29 3.90 12.02
CA TYR A 142 -4.95 5.28 12.34
C TYR A 142 -5.01 6.13 11.07
N VAL A 143 -5.39 7.40 11.18
CA VAL A 143 -5.31 8.35 10.06
C VAL A 143 -4.13 9.30 10.33
N ALA A 144 -3.29 9.54 9.33
CA ALA A 144 -2.16 10.46 9.48
C ALA A 144 -2.65 11.86 9.89
N PRO A 145 -2.03 12.50 10.90
CA PRO A 145 -2.50 13.78 11.42
C PRO A 145 -2.24 14.95 10.47
N SER A 146 -1.30 14.79 9.52
CA SER A 146 -0.93 15.77 8.52
C SER A 146 -0.72 15.07 7.16
N ARG A 147 -0.32 15.79 6.10
CA ARG A 147 -0.36 15.23 4.74
C ARG A 147 0.46 13.95 4.63
N PHE A 148 -0.14 12.93 4.03
CA PHE A 148 0.48 11.63 3.83
C PHE A 148 -0.26 10.84 2.76
N GLU A 149 0.45 10.21 1.85
CA GLU A 149 -0.14 9.40 0.78
C GLU A 149 0.37 7.94 0.77
N GLY A 150 0.45 7.32 1.95
CA GLY A 150 0.43 5.86 2.12
C GLY A 150 1.75 5.16 1.87
N ASP A 151 1.68 3.87 1.50
CA ASP A 151 2.83 3.04 1.16
C ASP A 151 3.65 3.65 0.00
N ALA A 152 3.01 4.39 -0.91
CA ALA A 152 3.70 5.13 -1.97
C ALA A 152 4.73 6.13 -1.44
N GLU A 153 4.60 6.57 -0.19
CA GLU A 153 5.45 7.57 0.45
C GLU A 153 6.33 7.01 1.56
N LEU A 154 6.04 5.80 2.05
CA LEU A 154 6.78 5.15 3.15
C LEU A 154 7.09 3.69 2.81
N LYS A 155 8.37 3.40 2.56
CA LYS A 155 8.83 2.04 2.23
C LYS A 155 9.57 1.39 3.39
N HIS A 156 9.16 0.17 3.73
CA HIS A 156 9.87 -0.67 4.70
C HIS A 156 11.22 -1.10 4.15
N LEU A 157 12.27 -1.04 4.97
CA LEU A 157 13.60 -1.53 4.62
C LEU A 157 13.91 -2.82 5.37
N GLN A 158 13.99 -2.72 6.70
CA GLN A 158 14.28 -3.85 7.59
C GLN A 158 13.86 -3.49 9.01
N ASP A 159 13.55 -4.49 9.85
CA ASP A 159 13.15 -4.31 11.24
C ASP A 159 12.11 -3.18 11.39
N ASN A 160 12.37 -2.18 12.23
CA ASN A 160 11.55 -0.98 12.39
C ASN A 160 12.05 0.23 11.57
N VAL A 161 12.87 0.01 10.54
CA VAL A 161 13.47 1.06 9.70
C VAL A 161 12.74 1.19 8.37
N TYR A 162 12.41 2.43 8.04
CA TYR A 162 11.68 2.81 6.84
C TYR A 162 12.37 4.00 6.16
N VAL A 163 12.07 4.19 4.88
CA VAL A 163 12.40 5.42 4.13
C VAL A 163 11.11 6.14 3.76
N GLY A 164 11.04 7.44 4.03
CA GLY A 164 9.85 8.27 3.86
C GLY A 164 10.10 9.48 2.98
N GLY A 165 9.32 9.65 1.91
CA GLY A 165 9.39 10.78 0.98
C GLY A 165 8.59 11.97 1.51
N TYR A 166 9.11 13.20 1.45
CA TYR A 166 8.36 14.39 1.85
C TYR A 166 8.62 15.59 0.97
N GLY A 167 7.70 16.55 1.01
CA GLY A 167 7.78 17.83 0.29
C GLY A 167 6.54 18.06 -0.56
N THR A 168 6.29 17.16 -1.50
CA THR A 168 5.19 17.29 -2.47
C THR A 168 3.87 16.77 -1.91
N ARG A 169 3.76 15.46 -1.63
CA ARG A 169 2.50 14.82 -1.22
C ARG A 169 2.44 14.54 0.28
N SER A 170 3.57 14.26 0.91
CA SER A 170 3.65 14.02 2.37
C SER A 170 4.43 15.09 3.13
N GLU A 171 4.06 15.30 4.38
CA GLU A 171 4.73 16.21 5.31
C GLU A 171 5.70 15.47 6.23
N ARG A 172 6.81 16.14 6.55
CA ARG A 172 7.84 15.61 7.45
C ARG A 172 7.25 15.25 8.82
N ASP A 173 6.35 16.07 9.32
CA ASP A 173 5.71 15.95 10.63
C ASP A 173 4.92 14.64 10.79
N THR A 174 4.37 14.09 9.69
CA THR A 174 3.74 12.76 9.71
C THR A 174 4.73 11.70 10.16
N TYR A 175 5.97 11.74 9.66
CA TYR A 175 6.99 10.75 10.02
C TYR A 175 7.45 10.90 11.47
N GLU A 176 7.56 12.13 11.97
CA GLU A 176 7.91 12.39 13.37
C GLU A 176 6.81 11.87 14.32
N TRP A 177 5.55 12.03 13.92
CA TRP A 177 4.42 11.40 14.61
C TRP A 177 4.50 9.87 14.56
N MET A 178 4.76 9.26 13.40
CA MET A 178 4.89 7.80 13.26
C MET A 178 6.02 7.23 14.12
N GLU A 179 7.19 7.89 14.14
CA GLU A 179 8.33 7.50 14.99
C GLU A 179 7.94 7.49 16.47
N LYS A 180 7.24 8.54 16.93
CA LYS A 180 6.77 8.64 18.33
C LYS A 180 5.67 7.63 18.66
N THR A 181 4.72 7.41 17.75
CA THR A 181 3.52 6.62 18.01
C THR A 181 3.77 5.12 17.86
N PHE A 182 4.62 4.71 16.92
CA PHE A 182 4.83 3.30 16.58
C PHE A 182 6.23 2.80 16.90
N GLY A 183 7.16 3.67 17.33
CA GLY A 183 8.52 3.26 17.68
C GLY A 183 9.35 2.83 16.48
N MET A 184 9.02 3.33 15.29
CA MET A 184 9.78 3.12 14.06
C MET A 184 10.86 4.18 13.87
N LYS A 185 11.75 3.96 12.91
CA LYS A 185 12.79 4.91 12.47
C LYS A 185 12.56 5.23 11.00
N VAL A 186 12.44 6.50 10.66
CA VAL A 186 12.19 6.93 9.28
C VAL A 186 13.36 7.74 8.75
N ILE A 187 14.00 7.23 7.70
CA ILE A 187 14.96 7.97 6.88
C ILE A 187 14.16 8.90 5.98
N LYS A 188 14.16 10.18 6.31
CA LYS A 188 13.35 11.21 5.65
C LYS A 188 14.07 11.74 4.42
N VAL A 189 13.49 11.57 3.24
CA VAL A 189 14.04 11.99 1.95
C VAL A 189 13.16 13.08 1.36
N ARG A 190 13.73 14.26 1.10
CA ARG A 190 13.01 15.35 0.45
C ARG A 190 12.90 15.06 -1.05
N LEU A 191 11.68 15.03 -1.57
CA LEU A 191 11.42 14.94 -3.02
C LEU A 191 11.52 16.36 -3.61
N SER A 192 12.40 16.53 -4.59
CA SER A 192 12.64 17.84 -5.24
C SER A 192 12.20 17.89 -6.70
N ASP A 193 12.09 16.75 -7.37
CA ASP A 193 11.63 16.68 -8.76
C ASP A 193 10.09 16.65 -8.80
N PRO A 194 9.43 17.60 -9.48
CA PRO A 194 7.98 17.63 -9.57
C PRO A 194 7.39 16.41 -10.30
N TYR A 195 8.13 15.73 -11.18
CA TYR A 195 7.68 14.53 -11.90
C TYR A 195 7.84 13.25 -11.08
N LEU A 196 8.68 13.27 -10.04
CA LEU A 196 8.88 12.19 -9.07
C LEU A 196 8.21 12.57 -7.74
N TYR A 197 6.90 12.83 -7.80
CA TYR A 197 6.12 13.43 -6.72
C TYR A 197 5.74 12.47 -5.57
N HIS A 198 5.97 11.17 -5.75
CA HIS A 198 5.88 10.14 -4.72
C HIS A 198 7.21 9.39 -4.60
N LEU A 199 7.52 8.93 -3.38
CA LEU A 199 8.75 8.16 -3.14
C LEU A 199 8.84 6.89 -4.00
N ASP A 200 7.71 6.23 -4.22
CA ASP A 200 7.62 5.03 -5.04
C ASP A 200 7.81 5.26 -6.55
N CYS A 201 8.06 6.50 -6.99
CA CYS A 201 8.55 6.76 -8.34
C CYS A 201 10.08 6.56 -8.43
N SER A 202 10.78 6.54 -7.29
CA SER A 202 12.25 6.58 -7.25
C SER A 202 12.88 5.53 -6.34
N VAL A 203 12.17 4.99 -5.35
CA VAL A 203 12.73 4.06 -4.35
C VAL A 203 11.88 2.81 -4.23
N PHE A 204 12.49 1.66 -4.55
CA PHE A 204 11.83 0.36 -4.56
C PHE A 204 12.67 -0.69 -3.82
N PRO A 205 12.31 -1.03 -2.57
CA PRO A 205 12.87 -2.21 -1.92
C PRO A 205 12.48 -3.48 -2.70
N ILE A 206 13.48 -4.27 -3.11
CA ILE A 206 13.30 -5.52 -3.87
C ILE A 206 13.43 -6.73 -2.94
N THR A 207 14.45 -6.72 -2.10
CA THR A 207 14.66 -7.70 -1.03
C THR A 207 14.92 -6.96 0.28
N ARG A 208 15.13 -7.70 1.37
CA ARG A 208 15.51 -7.10 2.66
C ARG A 208 16.84 -6.35 2.60
N GLU A 209 17.71 -6.74 1.66
CA GLU A 209 19.07 -6.22 1.51
C GLU A 209 19.26 -5.36 0.26
N ASN A 210 18.34 -5.42 -0.71
CA ASN A 210 18.48 -4.75 -2.01
C ASN A 210 17.36 -3.75 -2.25
N THR A 211 17.73 -2.51 -2.53
CA THR A 211 16.79 -1.44 -2.91
C THR A 211 17.23 -0.83 -4.25
N LEU A 212 16.31 -0.74 -5.20
CA LEU A 212 16.49 -0.01 -6.44
C LEU A 212 16.19 1.48 -6.20
N VAL A 213 17.11 2.34 -6.61
CA VAL A 213 16.97 3.79 -6.47
C VAL A 213 17.21 4.46 -7.83
N CYS A 214 16.29 5.34 -8.23
CA CYS A 214 16.48 6.26 -9.35
C CYS A 214 17.00 7.59 -8.80
N THR A 215 18.15 8.03 -9.28
CA THR A 215 18.82 9.29 -8.89
C THR A 215 18.87 10.28 -10.03
#